data_AF-A0A6H1ZT93-F1
#
_entry.id   AF-A0A6H1ZT93-F1
#
_cell.length_a   1.000
_cell.length_b   1.000
_cell.length_c   1.000
_cell.angle_alpha   90.00
_cell.angle_beta   90.00
_cell.angle_gamma   90.00
#
_symmetry.space_group_name_H-M   'P 1'
#
loop_
_entity.id
_entity.type
_entity.pdbx_description
1 polymer ?
#
loop_
_entity_poly.entity_id
_entity_poly.type
_entity_poly.pdbx_seq_one_letter_code
_entity_poly.pdbx_strand_id
1 'polypeptide(L)'
;MRSAALAYLLKLKGHDAIAVGMRCMGRDTRKMMLDWAEKIIVLHEKCQEGVAQEYWDKLNIWEVGPDVYRKKYHANLIFMLEANIKREGL
;
A
#
# COMPACT_ATOMS: atom_id res chain seq x y z
N MET A 1 -11.65 -3.61 1.62
CA MET A 1 -10.18 -3.80 1.55
C MET A 1 -9.54 -2.42 1.52
N ARG A 2 -8.72 -2.10 2.51
CA ARG A 2 -8.05 -0.80 2.66
C ARG A 2 -6.96 -0.57 1.62
N SER A 3 -6.29 -1.62 1.16
CA SER A 3 -5.27 -1.56 0.10
C SER A 3 -5.84 -1.06 -1.23
N ALA A 4 -6.99 -1.60 -1.64
CA ALA A 4 -7.70 -1.14 -2.84
C ALA A 4 -8.21 0.30 -2.70
N ALA A 5 -8.71 0.67 -1.51
CA ALA A 5 -9.15 2.03 -1.24
C ALA A 5 -7.99 3.04 -1.28
N LEU A 6 -6.82 2.68 -0.73
CA LEU A 6 -5.61 3.50 -0.81
C LEU A 6 -5.16 3.66 -2.27
N ALA A 7 -5.06 2.58 -3.03
CA ALA A 7 -4.67 2.65 -4.44
C ALA A 7 -5.62 3.56 -5.24
N TYR A 8 -6.92 3.46 -5.00
CA TYR A 8 -7.91 4.35 -5.61
C TYR A 8 -7.72 5.82 -5.22
N LEU A 9 -7.45 6.11 -3.95
CA LEU A 9 -7.21 7.48 -3.48
C LEU A 9 -5.92 8.08 -4.03
N LEU A 10 -4.85 7.29 -4.13
CA LEU A 10 -3.59 7.68 -4.79
C LEU A 10 -3.85 8.00 -6.26
N LYS A 11 -4.64 7.18 -6.94
CA LYS A 11 -5.06 7.43 -8.32
C LYS A 11 -5.84 8.73 -8.49
N LEU A 12 -6.75 9.04 -7.57
CA LEU A 12 -7.46 10.33 -7.57
C LEU A 12 -6.54 11.54 -7.34
N LYS A 13 -5.38 11.34 -6.70
CA LYS A 13 -4.37 12.38 -6.48
C LYS A 13 -3.30 12.44 -7.59
N GLY A 14 -3.45 11.64 -8.65
CA GLY A 14 -2.58 11.67 -9.82
C GLY A 14 -1.40 10.69 -9.77
N HIS A 15 -1.36 9.79 -8.80
CA HIS A 15 -0.34 8.73 -8.74
C HIS A 15 -0.84 7.45 -9.41
N ASP A 16 0.03 6.77 -10.16
CA ASP A 16 -0.29 5.43 -10.62
C ASP A 16 -0.03 4.43 -9.49
N ALA A 17 -1.09 3.76 -9.03
CA ALA A 17 -1.05 2.91 -7.86
C ALA A 17 -1.81 1.61 -8.09
N ILE A 18 -1.16 0.49 -7.80
CA ILE A 18 -1.71 -0.85 -7.96
C ILE A 18 -1.70 -1.56 -6.61
N ALA A 19 -2.87 -2.04 -6.17
CA ALA A 19 -2.96 -2.86 -4.98
C ALA A 19 -2.52 -4.30 -5.29
N VAL A 20 -1.49 -4.78 -4.58
CA VAL A 20 -0.90 -6.10 -4.80
C VAL A 20 -1.17 -7.02 -3.60
N GLY A 21 -1.66 -8.23 -3.89
CA GLY A 21 -1.85 -9.27 -2.89
C GLY A 21 -0.60 -10.15 -2.71
N MET A 22 0.05 -10.04 -1.56
CA MET A 22 1.30 -10.77 -1.26
C MET A 22 1.16 -12.30 -1.17
N ARG A 23 -0.06 -12.86 -1.17
CA ARG A 23 -0.29 -14.31 -1.10
C ARG A 23 -0.85 -14.91 -2.39
N CYS A 24 -1.40 -14.08 -3.27
CA CYS A 24 -2.15 -14.55 -4.45
C CYS A 24 -1.41 -14.34 -5.77
N MET A 25 -0.25 -13.66 -5.77
CA MET A 25 0.56 -13.43 -6.96
C MET A 25 1.79 -14.35 -7.00
N GLY A 26 2.06 -14.88 -8.20
CA GLY A 26 3.29 -15.60 -8.51
C GLY A 26 4.53 -14.76 -8.24
N ARG A 27 5.65 -15.45 -8.01
CA ARG A 27 6.93 -14.81 -7.63
C ARG A 27 7.39 -13.80 -8.67
N ASP A 28 7.33 -14.16 -9.95
CA ASP A 28 7.83 -13.32 -11.05
C ASP A 28 6.98 -12.07 -11.26
N THR A 29 5.66 -12.21 -11.21
CA THR A 29 4.76 -11.05 -11.33
C THR A 29 4.93 -10.10 -10.15
N ARG A 30 5.14 -10.62 -8.94
CA ARG A 30 5.44 -9.79 -7.78
C ARG A 30 6.75 -9.05 -7.96
N LYS A 31 7.81 -9.74 -8.37
CA LYS A 31 9.10 -9.11 -8.66
C LYS A 31 8.96 -8.00 -9.69
N MET A 32 8.28 -8.25 -10.80
CA MET A 32 8.02 -7.24 -11.84
C MET A 32 7.31 -5.99 -11.27
N MET A 33 6.30 -6.16 -10.43
CA MET A 33 5.58 -5.04 -9.81
C MET A 33 6.45 -4.27 -8.82
N LEU A 34 7.23 -4.99 -7.99
CA LEU A 34 8.14 -4.37 -7.03
C LEU A 34 9.30 -3.66 -7.74
N ASP A 35 9.82 -4.20 -8.85
CA ASP A 35 10.85 -3.56 -9.67
C ASP A 35 10.33 -2.25 -10.29
N TRP A 36 9.11 -2.27 -10.83
CA TRP A 36 8.46 -1.09 -11.44
C TRP A 36 8.12 0.02 -10.45
N ALA A 37 7.70 -0.32 -9.22
CA ALA A 37 7.22 0.66 -8.26
C ALA A 37 8.34 1.61 -7.78
N GLU A 38 8.08 2.92 -7.81
CA GLU A 38 8.96 3.93 -7.20
C GLU A 38 8.83 3.96 -5.67
N LYS A 39 7.62 3.69 -5.15
CA LYS A 39 7.34 3.53 -3.72
C LYS A 39 6.50 2.28 -3.50
N ILE A 40 6.87 1.50 -2.50
CA ILE A 40 6.11 0.33 -2.04
C ILE A 40 5.45 0.70 -0.72
N ILE A 41 4.13 0.59 -0.63
CA ILE A 41 3.40 0.88 0.60
C ILE A 41 2.85 -0.41 1.20
N VAL A 42 3.21 -0.69 2.45
CA VAL A 42 2.63 -1.79 3.23
C VAL A 42 1.76 -1.22 4.35
N LEU A 43 0.59 -1.84 4.56
CA LEU A 43 -0.42 -1.31 5.50
C LEU A 43 -0.20 -1.73 6.97
N HIS A 44 0.81 -2.57 7.21
CA HIS A 44 1.17 -3.10 8.52
C HIS A 44 2.64 -3.56 8.48
N GLU A 45 3.38 -3.33 9.55
CA GLU A 45 4.76 -3.80 9.72
C GLU A 45 4.94 -5.30 9.43
N LYS A 46 4.02 -6.16 9.86
CA LYS A 46 4.05 -7.61 9.58
C LYS A 46 4.05 -7.96 8.08
N CYS A 47 3.62 -7.04 7.23
CA CYS A 47 3.67 -7.24 5.77
C CYS A 47 5.06 -6.98 5.18
N GLN A 48 5.96 -6.32 5.92
CA GLN A 48 7.35 -6.11 5.52
C GLN A 48 8.09 -7.44 5.30
N GLU A 49 7.79 -8.47 6.09
CA GLU A 49 8.36 -9.82 5.95
C GLU A 49 8.10 -10.42 4.56
N GLY A 50 7.04 -9.97 3.87
CA GLY A 50 6.72 -10.41 2.51
C GLY A 50 7.53 -9.71 1.41
N VAL A 51 8.24 -8.63 1.74
CA VAL A 51 8.99 -7.77 0.81
C VAL A 51 10.48 -8.08 0.94
N ALA A 52 11.12 -8.43 -0.18
CA ALA A 52 12.56 -8.69 -0.19
C ALA A 52 13.36 -7.46 0.24
N GLN A 53 14.48 -7.68 0.96
CA GLN A 53 15.32 -6.62 1.51
C GLN A 53 15.87 -5.66 0.45
N GLU A 54 16.05 -6.13 -0.78
CA GLU A 54 16.49 -5.32 -1.93
C GLU A 54 15.54 -4.17 -2.29
N TYR A 55 14.32 -4.15 -1.74
CA TYR A 55 13.31 -3.12 -1.98
C TYR A 55 13.00 -2.25 -0.75
N TRP A 56 13.75 -2.42 0.35
CA TRP A 56 13.46 -1.72 1.60
C TRP A 56 13.77 -0.21 1.54
N ASP A 57 14.61 0.21 0.60
CA ASP A 57 14.93 1.61 0.31
C ASP A 57 13.72 2.42 -0.17
N LYS A 58 12.78 1.77 -0.85
CA LYS A 58 11.52 2.36 -1.33
C LYS A 58 10.28 1.89 -0.56
N LEU A 59 10.48 1.15 0.52
CA LEU A 59 9.41 0.62 1.35
C LEU A 59 8.92 1.66 2.37
N ASN A 60 7.60 1.85 2.40
CA ASN A 60 6.90 2.77 3.28
C ASN A 60 5.85 2.00 4.08
N ILE A 61 5.93 2.08 5.41
CA ILE A 61 4.97 1.41 6.30
C ILE A 61 3.92 2.44 6.73
N TRP A 62 2.68 2.22 6.30
CA TRP A 62 1.54 3.07 6.61
C TRP A 62 0.57 2.31 7.49
N GLU A 63 0.68 2.49 8.80
CA GLU A 63 -0.22 1.84 9.74
C GLU A 63 -1.63 2.45 9.67
N VAL A 64 -2.53 1.75 8.95
CA VAL A 64 -3.92 2.19 8.75
C VAL A 64 -4.94 1.26 9.41
N GLY A 65 -4.44 0.41 10.32
CA GLY A 65 -5.20 -0.57 11.08
C GLY A 65 -5.69 -1.78 10.26
N PRO A 66 -6.33 -2.77 10.93
CA PRO A 66 -6.75 -4.03 10.30
C PRO A 66 -8.02 -3.90 9.46
N ASP A 67 -8.07 -4.56 8.30
CA ASP A 67 -9.27 -4.62 7.45
C ASP A 67 -10.50 -5.10 8.25
N VAL A 68 -11.56 -4.27 8.30
CA VAL A 68 -12.82 -4.63 8.95
C VAL A 68 -13.82 -5.07 7.87
N TYR A 69 -14.07 -6.37 7.81
CA TYR A 69 -15.06 -6.95 6.89
C TYR A 69 -16.47 -6.39 7.21
N ARG A 70 -17.27 -6.11 6.17
CA ARG A 70 -18.61 -5.45 6.22
C ARG A 70 -18.69 -3.95 6.56
N LYS A 71 -17.60 -3.24 6.85
CA LYS A 71 -17.61 -1.76 6.88
C LYS A 71 -17.18 -1.19 5.52
N LYS A 72 -18.15 -0.65 4.76
CA LYS A 72 -17.90 -0.02 3.44
C LYS A 72 -17.13 1.30 3.53
N TYR A 73 -17.28 2.04 4.63
CA TYR A 73 -16.69 3.36 4.78
C TYR A 73 -16.03 3.49 6.16
N HIS A 74 -14.76 3.87 6.15
CA HIS A 74 -14.03 4.29 7.33
C HIS A 74 -13.58 5.73 7.07
N ALA A 75 -14.32 6.73 7.56
CA ALA A 75 -13.93 8.13 7.39
C ALA A 75 -12.49 8.39 7.90
N ASN A 76 -12.12 7.71 9.00
CA ASN A 76 -10.77 7.75 9.56
C ASN A 76 -9.69 7.24 8.60
N LEU A 77 -10.05 6.33 7.67
CA LEU A 77 -9.10 5.83 6.69
C LEU A 77 -8.63 6.96 5.77
N ILE A 78 -9.55 7.77 5.25
CA ILE A 78 -9.18 8.89 4.37
C ILE A 78 -8.24 9.84 5.12
N PHE A 79 -8.57 10.21 6.36
CA PHE A 79 -7.72 11.07 7.19
C PHE A 79 -6.31 10.50 7.41
N MET A 80 -6.21 9.22 7.77
CA MET A 80 -4.91 8.56 7.94
C MET A 80 -4.12 8.49 6.63
N LEU A 81 -4.77 8.17 5.51
CA LEU A 81 -4.09 8.10 4.22
C LEU A 81 -3.60 9.48 3.78
N GLU A 82 -4.39 10.54 3.96
CA GLU A 82 -3.95 11.90 3.65
C GLU A 82 -2.80 12.38 4.53
N ALA A 83 -2.80 12.03 5.82
CA ALA A 83 -1.68 12.32 6.71
C ALA A 83 -0.39 11.63 6.24
N ASN A 84 -0.47 10.36 5.83
CA ASN A 84 0.69 9.62 5.33
C ASN A 84 1.18 10.14 3.99
N ILE A 85 0.29 10.50 3.07
CA ILE A 85 0.65 11.12 1.78
C ILE A 85 1.47 12.40 1.99
N LYS A 86 0.99 13.29 2.89
CA LYS A 86 1.71 14.52 3.25
C LYS A 86 3.08 14.24 3.89
N ARG A 87 3.18 13.20 4.72
CA ARG A 87 4.43 12.82 5.41
C ARG A 87 5.49 12.34 4.42
N GLU A 88 5.09 11.51 3.44
CA GLU A 88 6.01 10.91 2.48
C GLU A 88 6.31 11.77 1.26
N GLY A 89 5.74 12.98 1.18
CA GLY A 89 5.87 13.86 0.01
C GLY A 89 5.38 13.19 -1.27
N LEU A 90 4.21 12.54 -1.20
CA LEU A 90 3.45 12.09 -2.36
C LEU A 90 2.55 13.23 -2.84
#